data_AF-A0A7J4V225-F1
#
_entry.id   AF-A0A7J4V225-F1
#
_cell.length_a   1.000
_cell.length_b   1.000
_cell.length_c   1.000
_cell.angle_alpha   90.00
_cell.angle_beta   90.00
_cell.angle_gamma   90.00
#
_symmetry.space_group_name_H-M   'P 1'
#
loop_
_entity.id
_entity.type
_entity.pdbx_description
1 polymer ?
#
loop_
_entity_poly.entity_id
_entity_poly.type
_entity_poly.pdbx_seq_one_letter_code
_entity_poly.pdbx_strand_id
1 'polypeptide(L)' 'MVLSVTGDGTLTVDPHFPRESEKLVKTIDVTQGTDPRALTRQLIGSYVTGYDVIEIRAKGRIPVELRRTIQDFARRV' A
#
# COMPACT_ATOMS: atom_id res chain seq x y z
N MET A 1 4.09 -17.96 3.95
CA MET A 1 3.91 -19.33 3.44
C MET A 1 5.10 -20.14 3.93
N VAL A 2 4.87 -21.07 4.85
CA VAL A 2 5.91 -21.98 5.34
C VAL A 2 5.56 -23.38 4.84
N LEU A 3 6.58 -24.08 4.34
CA LEU A 3 6.50 -25.47 3.94
C LEU A 3 7.34 -26.25 4.95
N SER A 4 6.70 -27.06 5.78
CA SER A 4 7.41 -27.98 6.67
C SER A 4 7.30 -29.38 6.11
N VAL A 5 8.46 -29.99 5.84
CA VAL A 5 8.56 -31.39 5.42
C VAL A 5 8.76 -32.22 6.68
N THR A 6 7.80 -33.09 6.96
CA THR A 6 7.92 -34.06 8.04
C THR A 6 8.76 -35.25 7.54
N GLY A 7 9.55 -35.86 8.42
CA GLY A 7 10.48 -36.94 8.06
C GLY A 7 9.83 -38.23 7.54
N ASP A 8 8.50 -38.30 7.52
CA ASP A 8 7.67 -39.35 6.96
C ASP A 8 7.26 -39.09 5.49
N GLY A 9 7.74 -38.00 4.89
CA GLY A 9 7.43 -37.61 3.51
C GLY A 9 6.13 -36.81 3.38
N THR A 10 5.45 -36.49 4.48
CA THR A 10 4.27 -35.63 4.48
C THR A 10 4.70 -34.17 4.39
N LEU A 11 4.04 -33.42 3.49
CA LEU A 11 4.27 -31.98 3.32
C LEU A 11 3.08 -31.23 3.91
N THR A 12 3.34 -30.45 4.97
CA THR A 12 2.30 -29.61 5.58
C THR A 12 2.39 -28.21 4.99
N VAL A 13 1.31 -27.78 4.35
CA VAL A 13 1.13 -26.40 3.89
C VAL A 13 0.23 -25.71 4.91
N ASP A 14 0.78 -24.76 5.64
CA ASP A 14 -0.01 -23.90 6.51
C ASP A 14 -0.39 -22.60 5.75
N PRO A 15 -1.64 -22.45 5.29
CA PRO A 15 -2.11 -21.24 4.64
C PRO A 15 -2.41 -20.11 5.64
N HIS A 16 -2.46 -20.43 6.93
CA HIS A 16 -2.89 -19.56 8.02
C HIS A 16 -1.74 -19.23 8.96
N PHE A 17 -0.57 -18.96 8.40
CA PHE A 17 0.39 -18.14 9.13
C PHE A 17 -0.28 -16.78 9.36
N PRO A 18 -0.44 -16.30 10.61
CA PRO A 18 -0.58 -14.87 10.80
C PRO A 18 0.67 -14.32 10.17
N ARG A 19 0.48 -13.66 9.05
CA ARG A 19 1.49 -12.84 8.45
C ARG A 19 1.88 -11.91 9.61
N GLU A 20 3.01 -12.15 10.27
CA GLU A 20 3.93 -11.07 10.56
C GLU A 20 4.42 -10.54 9.19
N SER A 21 3.51 -10.24 8.26
CA SER A 21 3.86 -9.44 7.12
C SER A 21 4.12 -8.10 7.72
N GLU A 22 5.36 -7.66 7.63
CA GLU A 22 5.63 -6.26 7.39
C GLU A 22 4.52 -5.71 6.50
N LYS A 23 3.77 -4.75 7.04
CA LYS A 23 2.75 -4.04 6.28
C LYS A 23 3.40 -3.59 4.97
N LEU A 24 2.80 -3.92 3.85
CA LEU A 24 3.26 -3.43 2.56
C LEU A 24 2.97 -1.94 2.51
N VAL A 25 3.99 -1.12 2.80
CA VAL A 25 3.89 0.33 2.79
C VAL A 25 4.37 0.87 1.45
N LYS A 26 3.51 1.61 0.76
CA LYS A 26 3.87 2.43 -0.39
C LYS A 26 4.00 3.87 0.02
N THR A 27 5.22 4.40 0.01
CA THR A 27 5.45 5.85 0.18
C THR A 27 5.29 6.56 -1.16
N ILE A 28 4.52 7.66 -1.16
CA ILE A 28 4.38 8.59 -2.28
C ILE A 28 4.80 9.98 -1.79
N ASP A 29 5.90 10.49 -2.33
CA ASP A 29 6.35 11.85 -2.08
C ASP A 29 5.62 12.84 -2.99
N VAL A 30 5.01 13.86 -2.38
CA VAL A 30 4.33 14.94 -3.08
C VAL A 30 5.01 16.28 -2.83
N THR A 31 4.93 17.14 -3.85
CA THR A 31 5.50 18.49 -3.85
C THR A 31 4.42 19.51 -4.25
N GLN A 32 4.74 20.80 -4.18
CA GLN A 32 3.85 21.87 -4.64
C GLN A 32 3.51 21.77 -6.14
N GLY A 33 4.39 21.16 -6.96
CA GLY A 33 4.19 20.98 -8.40
C GLY A 33 3.60 19.63 -8.80
N THR A 34 3.23 18.77 -7.84
CA THR A 34 2.66 17.46 -8.15
C THR A 34 1.28 17.62 -8.79
N ASP A 35 1.07 17.04 -9.98
CA ASP A 35 -0.23 17.02 -10.66
C ASP A 35 -1.23 16.14 -9.89
N PRO A 36 -2.41 16.67 -9.49
CA PRO A 36 -3.46 15.90 -8.85
C PRO A 36 -3.88 14.64 -9.62
N ARG A 37 -3.91 14.67 -10.96
CA ARG A 37 -4.29 13.49 -11.76
C ARG A 37 -3.23 12.40 -11.71
N ALA A 38 -1.95 12.79 -11.69
CA ALA A 38 -0.85 11.86 -11.50
C ALA A 38 -0.91 11.20 -10.12
N LEU A 39 -1.21 11.98 -9.06
CA LEU A 39 -1.40 11.44 -7.71
C LEU A 39 -2.56 10.43 -7.66
N THR A 40 -3.71 10.73 -8.28
CA THR A 40 -4.84 9.79 -8.35
C THR A 40 -4.44 8.46 -8.99
N ARG A 41 -3.68 8.48 -10.09
CA ARG A 41 -3.23 7.24 -10.75
C ARG A 41 -2.30 6.43 -9.85
N GLN A 42 -1.39 7.08 -9.12
CA GLN A 42 -0.51 6.41 -8.17
C GLN A 42 -1.28 5.79 -7.00
N LEU A 43 -2.27 6.49 -6.46
CA LEU A 43 -3.16 6.00 -5.41
C LEU A 43 -3.91 4.74 -5.85
N ILE A 44 -4.55 4.79 -7.03
CA ILE A 44 -5.26 3.64 -7.61
C ILE A 44 -4.30 2.48 -7.84
N GLY A 45 -3.14 2.72 -8.46
CA GLY A 45 -2.17 1.67 -8.74
C GLY A 45 -1.66 1.00 -7.46
N SER A 46 -1.39 1.78 -6.42
CA SER A 46 -0.95 1.25 -5.12
C SER A 46 -2.04 0.43 -4.45
N TYR A 47 -3.29 0.89 -4.50
CA TYR A 47 -4.41 0.14 -3.95
C TYR A 47 -4.66 -1.17 -4.70
N VAL A 48 -4.69 -1.15 -6.03
CA VAL A 48 -4.88 -2.35 -6.87
C VAL A 48 -3.73 -3.34 -6.70
N THR A 49 -2.50 -2.87 -6.45
CA THR A 49 -1.34 -3.74 -6.18
C THR A 49 -1.47 -4.47 -4.84
N GLY A 50 -2.32 -4.00 -3.92
CA GLY A 50 -2.53 -4.62 -2.62
C GLY A 50 -1.55 -4.15 -1.55
N TYR A 51 -1.10 -2.89 -1.61
CA TYR A 51 -0.37 -2.28 -0.48
C TYR A 51 -1.31 -2.06 0.71
N ASP A 52 -0.86 -2.43 1.91
CA ASP A 52 -1.62 -2.30 3.16
C ASP A 52 -1.70 -0.85 3.64
N VAL A 53 -0.65 -0.06 3.39
CA VAL A 53 -0.56 1.36 3.78
C VAL A 53 -0.03 2.16 2.62
N ILE A 54 -0.76 3.21 2.21
CA ILE A 54 -0.26 4.21 1.28
C ILE A 54 0.10 5.46 2.07
N GLU A 55 1.39 5.70 2.25
CA GLU A 55 1.91 6.81 3.04
C GLU A 55 2.20 8.01 2.13
N ILE A 56 1.50 9.12 2.34
CA ILE A 56 1.75 10.36 1.60
C ILE A 56 2.72 11.24 2.39
N ARG A 57 3.88 11.56 1.81
CA ARG A 57 4.90 12.42 2.42
C ARG A 57 5.10 13.69 1.62
N ALA A 58 5.45 14.78 2.30
CA ALA A 58 5.83 16.03 1.66
C ALA A 58 6.95 16.69 2.47
N LYS A 59 7.89 17.34 1.78
CA LYS A 59 8.96 18.12 2.45
C LYS A 59 8.44 19.37 3.18
N GLY A 60 7.21 19.79 2.89
CA GLY A 60 6.55 20.93 3.51
C GLY A 60 5.05 20.68 3.59
N ARG A 61 4.25 21.74 3.44
CA ARG A 61 2.79 21.62 3.47
C ARG A 61 2.28 20.90 2.22
N ILE A 62 1.39 19.94 2.39
CA ILE A 62 0.64 19.35 1.28
C ILE A 62 -0.36 20.39 0.73
N PRO A 63 -0.33 20.71 -0.58
CA PRO A 63 -1.30 21.58 -1.22
C PRO A 63 -2.76 21.16 -0.96
N VAL A 64 -3.67 22.12 -0.85
CA VAL A 64 -5.09 21.86 -0.56
C VAL A 64 -5.73 20.96 -1.62
N GLU A 65 -5.38 21.15 -2.89
CA GLU A 65 -5.87 20.34 -4.00
C GLU A 65 -5.44 18.87 -3.87
N LEU A 66 -4.16 18.62 -3.58
CA LEU A 66 -3.66 17.26 -3.35
C LEU A 66 -4.32 16.62 -2.14
N ARG A 67 -4.55 17.40 -1.06
CA ARG A 67 -5.26 16.91 0.12
C ARG A 67 -6.70 16.51 -0.21
N ARG A 68 -7.41 17.28 -1.04
CA ARG A 68 -8.75 16.93 -1.54
C ARG A 68 -8.70 15.65 -2.37
N THR A 69 -7.77 15.54 -3.30
CA THR A 69 -7.58 14.31 -4.10
C THR A 69 -7.37 13.07 -3.23
N ILE A 70 -6.52 13.16 -2.20
CA ILE A 70 -6.27 12.05 -1.27
C ILE A 70 -7.55 11.69 -0.49
N GLN A 71 -8.29 12.68 -0.02
CA GLN A 71 -9.55 12.48 0.72
C GLN A 71 -10.65 11.88 -0.17
N ASP A 72 -10.79 12.38 -1.39
CA ASP A 72 -11.78 11.89 -2.36
C ASP A 72 -11.50 10.44 -2.75
N PHE A 73 -10.21 10.08 -2.91
CA PHE A 73 -9.80 8.71 -3.11
C PHE A 73 -10.14 7.83 -1.89
N ALA A 74 -9.72 8.26 -0.69
CA ALA A 74 -9.93 7.50 0.55
C ALA A 74 -11.41 7.29 0.91
N ARG A 75 -12.33 8.14 0.43
CA ARG A 75 -13.78 7.96 0.62
C ARG A 75 -14.41 6.92 -0.30
N ARG A 76 -13.70 6.50 -1.36
CA ARG A 76 -14.22 5.61 -2.40
C ARG A 76 -13.73 4.17 -2.26
N VAL A 77 -12.71 3.94 -1.45
CA VAL A 77 -12.11 2.62 -1.19
C VAL A 77 -12.51 2.10 0.19
#